data_AF-A0A957X9B4-F1
#
_entry.id   AF-A0A957X9B4-F1
#
_cell.length_a   1.000
_cell.length_b   1.000
_cell.length_c   1.000
_cell.angle_alpha   90.00
_cell.angle_beta   90.00
_cell.angle_gamma   90.00
#
_symmetry.space_group_name_H-M   'P 1'
#
loop_
_entity.id
_entity.type
_entity.pdbx_description
1 polymer ?
#
loop_
_entity_poly.entity_id
_entity_poly.type
_entity_poly.pdbx_seq_one_letter_code
_entity_poly.pdbx_strand_id
1 'polypeptide(L)' 'VGPLLFLRSWENYTFPIAIATLRGYMGSGNQSEVLAGIMISIFPILLVFLFAQRWIVQGAAITGMKG' A
#
# COMPACT_ATOMS: atom_id res chain seq x y z
N VAL A 1 14.87 -21.16 -12.40
CA VAL A 1 14.11 -19.93 -12.09
C VAL A 1 12.76 -20.33 -11.50
N GLY A 2 12.60 -20.15 -10.18
CA GLY A 2 11.33 -20.43 -9.50
C GLY A 2 10.34 -19.26 -9.68
N PRO A 3 9.05 -19.47 -9.41
CA PRO A 3 8.04 -18.41 -9.53
C PRO A 3 8.37 -17.25 -8.58
N LEU A 4 8.22 -16.01 -9.06
CA LEU A 4 8.44 -14.79 -8.26
C LEU A 4 7.35 -14.57 -7.20
N LEU A 5 6.20 -15.25 -7.34
CA LEU A 5 5.05 -15.18 -6.44
C LEU A 5 4.68 -16.60 -6.00
N PHE A 6 4.89 -16.91 -4.71
CA PHE A 6 4.58 -18.23 -4.12
C PHE A 6 3.18 -18.30 -3.49
N LEU A 7 2.43 -17.21 -3.50
CA LEU A 7 1.05 -17.17 -3.00
C LEU A 7 0.15 -17.90 -3.99
N ARG A 8 -0.36 -19.07 -3.58
CA ARG A 8 -1.27 -19.90 -4.39
C ARG A 8 -2.75 -19.60 -4.15
N SER A 9 -3.09 -19.03 -2.99
CA SER A 9 -4.47 -18.77 -2.59
C SER A 9 -4.76 -17.27 -2.58
N TRP A 10 -5.89 -16.88 -3.17
CA TRP A 10 -6.38 -15.50 -3.25
C TRP A 10 -6.58 -14.84 -1.89
N GLU A 11 -6.92 -15.63 -0.86
CA GLU A 11 -7.09 -15.19 0.54
C GLU A 11 -5.81 -14.62 1.17
N ASN A 12 -4.63 -14.98 0.64
CA ASN A 12 -3.34 -14.50 1.15
C ASN A 12 -2.80 -13.30 0.35
N TYR A 13 -3.59 -12.75 -0.56
CA TYR A 13 -3.16 -11.60 -1.35
C TYR A 13 -3.16 -10.35 -0.49
N THR A 14 -2.01 -9.71 -0.39
CA THR A 14 -1.95 -8.35 0.14
C THR A 14 -2.64 -7.41 -0.84
N PHE A 15 -3.19 -6.30 -0.33
CA PHE A 15 -3.91 -5.33 -1.14
C PHE A 15 -3.15 -4.86 -2.41
N PRO A 16 -1.82 -4.62 -2.36
CA PRO A 16 -1.04 -4.31 -3.56
C PRO A 16 -0.95 -5.47 -4.57
N ILE A 17 -0.84 -6.71 -4.09
CA ILE A 17 -0.77 -7.91 -4.95
C ILE A 17 -2.12 -8.13 -5.63
N ALA A 18 -3.22 -7.95 -4.90
CA ALA A 18 -4.57 -8.02 -5.46
C ALA A 18 -4.79 -6.97 -6.57
N ILE A 19 -4.36 -5.73 -6.36
CA ILE A 19 -4.46 -4.67 -7.39
C ILE A 19 -3.57 -5.00 -8.61
N ALA A 20 -2.39 -5.59 -8.40
CA ALA A 20 -1.52 -6.01 -9.49
C ALA A 20 -2.19 -7.06 -10.39
N THR A 21 -3.12 -7.87 -9.87
CA THR A 21 -3.90 -8.82 -10.69
C THR A 21 -4.95 -8.16 -11.58
N LEU A 22 -5.44 -6.97 -11.20
CA LEU A 22 -6.41 -6.19 -11.98
C LEU A 22 -5.79 -5.57 -13.25
N ARG A 23 -4.46 -5.47 -13.33
CA ARG A 23 -3.77 -4.99 -14.54
C ARG A 23 -4.00 -5.89 -15.76
N GLY A 24 -4.52 -7.11 -15.57
CA GLY A 24 -4.77 -8.08 -16.64
C GLY A 24 -3.47 -8.55 -17.31
N TYR A 25 -3.55 -9.59 -18.14
CA TYR A 25 -2.39 -10.05 -18.91
C TYR A 25 -2.08 -9.00 -20.00
N MET A 26 -0.83 -8.53 -20.07
CA MET A 26 -0.36 -7.55 -21.06
C MET A 26 -1.09 -6.19 -21.06
N GLY A 27 -1.64 -5.74 -19.92
CA GLY A 27 -2.24 -4.40 -19.81
C GLY A 27 -3.63 -4.26 -20.44
N SER A 28 -4.32 -5.38 -20.68
CA SER A 28 -5.73 -5.39 -21.12
C SER A 28 -6.72 -5.06 -20.00
N GLY A 29 -6.25 -4.90 -18.77
CA GLY A 29 -7.08 -4.53 -17.62
C GLY A 29 -7.48 -3.06 -17.64
N ASN A 30 -8.60 -2.75 -16.99
CA ASN A 30 -9.08 -1.37 -16.88
C ASN A 30 -8.14 -0.56 -15.97
N GLN A 31 -7.36 0.34 -16.58
CA GLN A 31 -6.40 1.17 -15.85
C GLN A 31 -7.07 2.02 -14.76
N SER A 32 -8.34 2.41 -14.95
CA SER A 32 -9.12 3.19 -13.98
C SER A 32 -9.39 2.39 -12.70
N GLU A 33 -9.64 1.09 -12.80
CA GLU A 33 -9.87 0.21 -11.64
C GLU A 33 -8.58 0.00 -10.84
N VAL A 34 -7.46 -0.19 -11.54
CA VAL A 34 -6.14 -0.30 -10.92
C VAL A 34 -5.79 0.99 -10.17
N LEU A 35 -6.00 2.15 -10.78
CA LEU A 35 -5.73 3.45 -10.14
C LEU A 35 -6.64 3.70 -8.95
N ALA A 36 -7.93 3.34 -9.03
CA ALA A 36 -8.86 3.43 -7.92
C ALA A 36 -8.41 2.55 -6.73
N GLY A 37 -7.96 1.32 -7.00
CA GLY A 37 -7.35 0.46 -6.00
C GLY A 37 -6.13 1.11 -5.33
N ILE A 38 -5.24 1.73 -6.12
CA ILE A 38 -4.08 2.46 -5.56
C ILE A 38 -4.53 3.58 -4.64
N MET A 39 -5.53 4.37 -5.02
CA MET A 39 -6.05 5.45 -4.17
C MET A 39 -6.63 4.93 -2.85
N ILE A 40 -7.35 3.80 -2.88
CA ILE A 40 -7.87 3.15 -1.68
C ILE A 40 -6.72 2.65 -0.79
N SER A 41 -5.57 2.23 -1.35
CA SER A 41 -4.42 1.76 -0.57
C SER A 41 -3.77 2.87 0.26
N ILE A 42 -3.91 4.13 -0.16
CA ILE A 42 -3.39 5.31 0.54
C ILE A 42 -4.28 5.66 1.74
N PHE A 43 -5.58 5.38 1.65
CA PHE A 43 -6.55 5.68 2.71
C PHE A 43 -6.19 5.12 4.10
N PRO A 44 -5.86 3.83 4.28
CA PRO A 44 -5.46 3.31 5.60
C PRO A 44 -4.18 3.95 6.12
N ILE A 45 -3.24 4.32 5.24
CA ILE A 45 -2.02 5.03 5.62
C ILE A 45 -2.37 6.42 6.16
N LEU A 46 -3.27 7.14 5.48
CA LEU A 46 -3.75 8.45 5.93
C LEU A 46 -4.48 8.36 7.27
N LEU A 47 -5.31 7.34 7.48
CA LEU A 47 -5.97 7.11 8.77
C LEU A 47 -4.95 6.91 9.89
N VAL A 48 -4.00 5.99 9.69
CA VAL A 48 -2.91 5.75 10.66
C VAL A 48 -2.15 7.04 10.93
N PHE A 49 -1.80 7.80 9.89
CA PHE A 49 -1.12 9.07 10.02
C PHE A 49 -1.92 10.07 10.86
N LEU A 50 -3.22 10.22 10.60
CA LEU A 50 -4.09 11.17 11.31
C LEU A 50 -4.16 10.86 12.80
N PHE A 51 -4.30 9.58 13.17
CA PHE A 51 -4.28 9.16 14.57
C PHE A 51 -2.88 9.27 15.19
N ALA A 52 -1.83 9.01 14.40
CA ALA A 52 -0.46 9.02 14.87
C ALA A 52 0.23 10.39 14.82
N GLN A 53 -0.43 11.43 14.28
CA GLN A 53 0.16 12.77 14.11
C GLN A 53 0.83 13.28 15.39
N ARG A 54 0.19 13.11 16.54
CA ARG A 54 0.74 13.57 17.82
C ARG A 54 2.04 12.87 18.19
N TRP A 55 2.13 11.54 18.06
CA TRP A 55 3.36 10.80 18.38
C TRP A 55 4.46 11.04 17.36
N ILE A 56 4.10 11.14 16.07
CA ILE A 56 5.04 11.45 14.99
C ILE A 56 5.65 12.84 15.19
N VAL A 57 4.84 13.85 15.51
CA VAL A 57 5.31 15.24 15.75
C VAL A 57 6.17 15.32 17.02
N GLN A 58 5.79 14.63 18.10
CA GLN A 58 6.58 14.58 19.32
C GLN A 58 7.93 13.87 19.11
N GLY A 59 7.94 12.75 18.36
CA GLY A 59 9.16 12.06 17.99
C GLY A 59 10.09 12.91 17.13
N ALA A 60 9.55 13.61 16.12
CA ALA A 60 10.30 14.51 15.26
C ALA A 60 10.95 15.68 16.03
N ALA A 61 10.23 16.26 17.00
CA ALA A 61 10.75 17.32 17.85
C ALA A 61 11.89 16.82 18.76
N ILE A 62 11.78 15.61 19.32
CA ILE A 62 12.82 15.00 20.17
C ILE A 62 14.08 14.69 19.37
N THR A 63 13.95 14.23 18.12
CA THR A 63 15.11 14.00 17.24
C THR A 63 15.77 15.30 16.78
N GLY A 64 15.02 16.41 16.67
CA GLY A 64 15.55 17.72 16.26
C GLY A 64 16.31 18.46 17.36
N MET A 65 16.04 18.18 18.65
CA MET A 65 16.76 18.82 19.77
C MET A 65 18.08 18.13 20.15
N LYS A 66 18.42 16.99 19.53
CA LYS A 66 19.64 16.23 19.82
C LYS A 66 20.75 16.43 18.78
N GLY A 67 20.61 17.43 17.92
CA GLY A 67 21.65 17.98 17.05
C GLY A 67 22.20 19.28 17.59
#